data_AF-A0A969VNL2-F1
#
_entry.id   AF-A0A969VNL2-F1
#
_cell.length_a   1.000
_cell.length_b   1.000
_cell.length_c   1.000
_cell.angle_alpha   90.00
_cell.angle_beta   90.00
_cell.angle_gamma   90.00
#
_symmetry.space_group_name_H-M   'P 1'
#
loop_
_entity.id
_entity.type
_entity.pdbx_description
1 polymer ?
#
loop_
_entity_poly.entity_id
_entity_poly.type
_entity_poly.pdbx_seq_one_letter_code
_entity_poly.pdbx_strand_id
1 'polypeptide(L)'
;MMTADGAADLITDFQLGTDRVDLTAWGTIHSLQALTITATATGARITYNAEVLDLVSANGQPIQPTDFRLTDFVGLWHAPPPIPDGSGHIGGTTGSDSLQGTEADETFFFSTGTDTLNGGAGFDLIDFITANAAVTVDLTRAVQNTGPASGQQYLSVEGVIGSRFADQLIGDSAANRLDGMEGNDRLTGGAGNDSLFGGLGTDTLTGGAGADLMDGG
;
A
#
# COMPACT_ATOMS: atom_id res chain seq x y z
N MET A 1 -9.30 -19.74 11.92
CA MET A 1 -8.70 -18.59 12.63
C MET A 1 -7.27 -18.96 12.87
N MET A 2 -6.33 -18.19 12.33
CA MET A 2 -4.91 -18.40 12.60
C MET A 2 -4.66 -18.12 14.07
N THR A 3 -4.08 -19.07 14.77
CA THR A 3 -3.75 -18.92 16.20
C THR A 3 -2.26 -18.68 16.32
N ALA A 4 -1.85 -17.66 17.08
CA ALA A 4 -0.44 -17.42 17.37
C ALA A 4 0.08 -18.41 18.40
N ASP A 5 0.34 -19.64 17.97
CA ASP A 5 0.83 -20.74 18.78
C ASP A 5 2.12 -21.37 18.22
N GLY A 6 2.65 -20.83 17.12
CA GLY A 6 3.81 -21.36 16.41
C GLY A 6 3.56 -22.68 15.69
N ALA A 7 2.32 -23.17 15.62
CA ALA A 7 1.94 -24.27 14.76
C ALA A 7 1.73 -23.76 13.33
N ALA A 8 1.84 -24.68 12.36
CA ALA A 8 1.56 -24.34 10.97
C ALA A 8 0.04 -24.31 10.73
N ASP A 9 -0.47 -23.16 10.33
CA ASP A 9 -1.84 -23.00 9.83
C ASP A 9 -1.92 -23.32 8.33
N LEU A 10 -3.10 -23.74 7.85
CA LEU A 10 -3.31 -24.14 6.44
C LEU A 10 -4.58 -23.53 5.85
N ILE A 11 -4.45 -22.88 4.69
CA ILE A 11 -5.56 -22.48 3.81
C ILE A 11 -5.46 -23.28 2.50
N THR A 12 -6.56 -23.92 2.09
CA THR A 12 -6.55 -24.91 1.01
C THR A 12 -7.01 -24.40 -0.37
N ASP A 13 -7.58 -23.22 -0.44
CA ASP A 13 -8.29 -22.69 -1.62
C ASP A 13 -8.06 -21.19 -1.84
N PHE A 14 -6.88 -20.69 -1.46
CA PHE A 14 -6.55 -19.27 -1.51
C PHE A 14 -6.56 -18.70 -2.94
N GLN A 15 -7.25 -17.59 -3.12
CA GLN A 15 -7.35 -16.82 -4.36
C GLN A 15 -6.64 -15.47 -4.19
N LEU A 16 -5.43 -15.36 -4.72
CA LEU A 16 -4.66 -14.11 -4.68
C LEU A 16 -5.44 -12.95 -5.35
N GLY A 17 -5.48 -11.79 -4.70
CA GLY A 17 -6.22 -10.61 -5.15
C GLY A 17 -7.73 -10.65 -4.90
N THR A 18 -8.27 -11.77 -4.41
CA THR A 18 -9.66 -11.91 -3.96
C THR A 18 -9.73 -12.16 -2.45
N ASP A 19 -8.96 -13.12 -1.98
CA ASP A 19 -8.87 -13.49 -0.56
C ASP A 19 -7.80 -12.67 0.15
N ARG A 20 -8.01 -12.42 1.44
CA ARG A 20 -7.03 -11.79 2.32
C ARG A 20 -6.54 -12.75 3.39
N VAL A 21 -5.26 -12.63 3.72
CA VAL A 21 -4.60 -13.35 4.80
C VAL A 21 -4.66 -12.52 6.07
N ASP A 22 -5.42 -12.96 7.08
CA ASP A 22 -5.50 -12.28 8.37
C ASP A 22 -4.38 -12.73 9.32
N LEU A 23 -3.40 -11.84 9.51
CA LEU A 23 -2.25 -11.97 10.38
C LEU A 23 -2.40 -11.17 11.70
N THR A 24 -3.58 -10.62 12.02
CA THR A 24 -3.78 -9.80 13.23
C THR A 24 -3.42 -10.54 14.52
N ALA A 25 -3.53 -11.87 14.52
CA ALA A 25 -3.16 -12.72 15.64
C ALA A 25 -1.63 -12.79 15.86
N TRP A 26 -0.82 -12.55 14.82
CA TRP A 26 0.64 -12.72 14.82
C TRP A 26 1.40 -11.52 15.41
N GLY A 27 0.69 -10.52 15.93
CA GLY A 27 1.26 -9.30 16.51
C GLY A 27 1.47 -8.20 15.48
N THR A 28 2.33 -7.24 15.79
CA THR A 28 2.56 -6.05 14.94
C THR A 28 3.56 -6.36 13.84
N ILE A 29 3.07 -6.48 12.60
CA ILE A 29 3.90 -6.77 11.43
C ILE A 29 3.99 -5.50 10.57
N HIS A 30 5.15 -4.83 10.60
CA HIS A 30 5.30 -3.48 10.05
C HIS A 30 5.38 -3.41 8.51
N SER A 31 5.64 -4.52 7.82
CA SER A 31 5.69 -4.55 6.36
C SER A 31 5.60 -5.97 5.80
N LEU A 32 5.40 -6.08 4.48
CA LEU A 32 5.41 -7.36 3.77
C LEU A 32 6.78 -8.05 3.85
N GLN A 33 7.86 -7.28 3.93
CA GLN A 33 9.25 -7.74 4.01
C GLN A 33 9.62 -8.26 5.40
N ALA A 34 8.85 -7.90 6.42
CA ALA A 34 8.93 -8.56 7.72
C ALA A 34 8.50 -10.03 7.63
N LEU A 35 7.70 -10.38 6.61
CA LEU A 35 7.33 -11.76 6.32
C LEU A 35 8.40 -12.43 5.45
N THR A 36 8.73 -13.67 5.78
CA THR A 36 9.44 -14.54 4.85
C THR A 36 8.41 -15.31 4.03
N ILE A 37 8.27 -14.94 2.76
CA ILE A 37 7.35 -15.59 1.82
C ILE A 37 8.16 -16.47 0.86
N THR A 38 7.81 -17.76 0.80
CA THR A 38 8.45 -18.73 -0.10
C THR A 38 7.42 -19.42 -0.96
N ALA A 39 7.58 -19.40 -2.28
CA ALA A 39 6.71 -20.14 -3.19
C ALA A 39 6.80 -21.65 -2.90
N THR A 40 5.65 -22.32 -2.89
CA THR A 40 5.55 -23.78 -2.81
C THR A 40 5.07 -24.33 -4.16
N ALA A 41 5.07 -25.65 -4.33
CA ALA A 41 4.63 -26.26 -5.59
C ALA A 41 3.17 -25.93 -5.96
N THR A 42 2.34 -25.60 -4.96
CA THR A 42 0.89 -25.40 -5.12
C THR A 42 0.41 -24.11 -4.46
N GLY A 43 1.30 -23.17 -4.15
CA GLY A 43 0.94 -21.91 -3.50
C GLY A 43 2.14 -21.21 -2.88
N ALA A 44 2.06 -20.81 -1.61
CA ALA A 44 3.13 -20.13 -0.89
C ALA A 44 3.12 -20.48 0.60
N ARG A 45 4.27 -20.31 1.25
CA ARG A 45 4.43 -20.35 2.70
C ARG A 45 4.83 -18.97 3.19
N ILE A 46 4.14 -18.48 4.20
CA ILE A 46 4.40 -17.21 4.87
C ILE A 46 4.85 -17.52 6.30
N THR A 47 5.96 -16.93 6.73
CA THR A 47 6.41 -17.06 8.12
C THR A 47 6.77 -15.70 8.72
N TYR A 48 6.46 -15.53 10.01
CA TYR A 48 6.83 -14.36 10.81
C TYR A 48 7.20 -14.82 12.22
N ASN A 49 8.43 -14.55 12.67
CA ASN A 49 8.97 -15.08 13.91
C ASN A 49 8.83 -16.62 14.01
N ALA A 50 8.01 -17.12 14.94
CA ALA A 50 7.74 -18.54 15.12
C ALA A 50 6.48 -19.02 14.36
N GLU A 51 5.70 -18.10 13.79
CA GLU A 51 4.43 -18.39 13.14
C GLU A 51 4.62 -18.82 11.68
N VAL A 52 3.79 -19.77 11.25
CA VAL A 52 3.87 -20.38 9.92
C VAL A 52 2.46 -20.52 9.34
N LEU A 53 2.29 -20.06 8.11
CA LEU A 53 1.07 -20.25 7.33
C LEU A 53 1.40 -20.86 5.97
N ASP A 54 0.72 -21.96 5.66
CA ASP A 54 0.72 -22.58 4.34
C ASP A 54 -0.53 -22.20 3.54
N LEU A 55 -0.31 -21.67 2.35
CA LEU A 55 -1.34 -21.35 1.37
C LEU A 55 -1.27 -22.34 0.22
N VAL A 56 -2.41 -22.94 -0.10
CA VAL A 56 -2.63 -23.68 -1.34
C VAL A 56 -3.51 -22.81 -2.23
N SER A 57 -3.04 -22.52 -3.44
CA SER A 57 -3.78 -21.73 -4.41
C SER A 57 -4.97 -22.50 -4.96
N ALA A 58 -6.08 -21.80 -5.22
CA ALA A 58 -7.27 -22.39 -5.82
C ALA A 58 -7.02 -23.01 -7.22
N ASN A 59 -5.99 -22.54 -7.93
CA ASN A 59 -5.59 -23.04 -9.25
C ASN A 59 -4.46 -24.09 -9.19
N GLY A 60 -3.98 -24.44 -7.98
CA GLY A 60 -2.91 -25.40 -7.74
C GLY A 60 -1.53 -24.99 -8.29
N GLN A 61 -1.34 -23.71 -8.61
CA GLN A 61 -0.05 -23.16 -9.06
C GLN A 61 0.74 -22.51 -7.91
N PRO A 62 2.07 -22.42 -8.02
CA PRO A 62 2.89 -21.60 -7.12
C PRO A 62 2.41 -20.14 -7.13
N ILE A 63 2.39 -19.51 -5.94
CA ILE A 63 2.22 -18.06 -5.79
C ILE A 63 3.61 -17.49 -5.51
N GLN A 64 4.09 -16.57 -6.34
CA GLN A 64 5.41 -16.00 -6.14
C GLN A 64 5.38 -14.97 -5.01
N PRO A 65 6.47 -14.80 -4.25
CA PRO A 65 6.55 -13.74 -3.24
C PRO A 65 6.25 -12.34 -3.79
N THR A 66 6.63 -12.08 -5.05
CA THR A 66 6.39 -10.80 -5.75
C THR A 66 4.94 -10.57 -6.15
N ASP A 67 4.09 -11.60 -6.06
CA ASP A 67 2.67 -11.47 -6.43
C ASP A 67 1.84 -10.92 -5.27
N PHE A 68 2.35 -11.05 -4.03
CA PHE A 68 1.71 -10.50 -2.84
C PHE A 68 1.86 -8.98 -2.75
N ARG A 69 0.77 -8.31 -2.40
CA ARG A 69 0.67 -6.89 -2.13
C ARG A 69 0.29 -6.66 -0.68
N LEU A 70 0.51 -5.45 -0.17
CA LEU A 70 0.10 -5.09 1.20
C LEU A 70 -1.40 -5.30 1.43
N THR A 71 -2.21 -5.06 0.40
CA THR A 71 -3.67 -5.23 0.42
C THR A 71 -4.12 -6.67 0.59
N ASP A 72 -3.29 -7.67 0.25
CA ASP A 72 -3.60 -9.09 0.40
C ASP A 72 -3.59 -9.55 1.87
N PHE A 73 -3.18 -8.70 2.81
CA PHE A 73 -3.08 -9.06 4.23
C PHE A 73 -3.93 -8.15 5.10
N VAL A 74 -4.53 -8.74 6.13
CA VAL A 74 -5.13 -8.04 7.27
C VAL A 74 -4.18 -8.22 8.46
N GLY A 75 -3.99 -7.20 9.29
CA GLY A 75 -3.07 -7.29 10.43
C GLY A 75 -1.59 -7.03 10.11
N LEU A 76 -1.25 -6.76 8.85
CA LEU A 76 -0.11 -5.89 8.59
C LEU A 76 -0.43 -4.51 9.18
N TRP A 77 0.52 -3.97 9.91
CA TRP A 77 0.42 -2.71 10.60
C TRP A 77 0.02 -1.62 9.60
N HIS A 78 -1.14 -1.00 9.86
CA HIS A 78 -1.78 -0.03 8.98
C HIS A 78 -2.08 -0.49 7.55
N ALA A 79 -2.41 -1.76 7.30
CA ALA A 79 -2.97 -2.16 6.01
C ALA A 79 -4.15 -1.23 5.64
N PRO A 80 -4.21 -0.67 4.41
CA PRO A 80 -5.34 0.15 4.00
C PRO A 80 -6.65 -0.64 4.15
N PRO A 81 -7.77 0.04 4.45
CA PRO A 81 -9.06 -0.61 4.61
C PRO A 81 -9.41 -1.44 3.35
N PRO A 82 -10.08 -2.58 3.49
CA PRO A 82 -10.55 -3.37 2.35
C PRO A 82 -11.46 -2.53 1.44
N ILE A 83 -11.21 -2.56 0.14
CA ILE A 83 -12.07 -1.93 -0.86
C ILE A 83 -13.39 -2.72 -0.93
N PRO A 84 -14.56 -2.14 -0.57
CA PRO A 84 -15.78 -2.91 -0.31
C PRO A 84 -16.44 -3.59 -1.52
N ASP A 85 -16.07 -3.26 -2.75
CA ASP A 85 -16.87 -3.64 -3.94
C ASP A 85 -16.09 -4.28 -5.10
N GLY A 86 -14.78 -4.49 -4.96
CA GLY A 86 -13.97 -5.12 -6.01
C GLY A 86 -13.77 -4.28 -7.29
N SER A 87 -14.12 -2.99 -7.27
CA SER A 87 -13.71 -2.02 -8.31
C SER A 87 -12.21 -1.68 -8.23
N GLY A 88 -11.61 -1.98 -7.09
CA GLY A 88 -10.25 -1.62 -6.72
C GLY A 88 -9.22 -2.26 -7.62
N HIS A 89 -8.69 -1.45 -8.55
CA HIS A 89 -7.38 -1.48 -9.19
C HIS A 89 -7.47 -0.74 -10.54
N ILE A 90 -7.39 0.58 -10.52
CA ILE A 90 -7.42 1.41 -11.74
C ILE A 90 -5.97 1.75 -12.13
N GLY A 91 -5.55 1.36 -13.33
CA GLY A 91 -4.19 1.62 -13.84
C GLY A 91 -4.21 2.14 -15.28
N GLY A 92 -3.27 3.03 -15.59
CA GLY A 92 -3.08 3.60 -16.92
C GLY A 92 -2.20 2.76 -17.85
N THR A 93 -1.97 3.29 -19.04
CA THR A 93 -0.98 2.80 -20.00
C THR A 93 0.36 3.50 -19.80
N THR A 94 1.32 3.33 -20.72
CA THR A 94 2.58 4.10 -20.68
C THR A 94 2.44 5.51 -21.31
N GLY A 95 1.23 5.85 -21.77
CA GLY A 95 0.90 7.08 -22.46
C GLY A 95 0.46 8.19 -21.50
N SER A 96 -0.33 9.14 -22.00
CA SER A 96 -1.02 10.10 -21.15
C SER A 96 -2.46 9.63 -20.97
N ASP A 97 -2.83 9.28 -19.75
CA ASP A 97 -4.14 8.73 -19.43
C ASP A 97 -4.99 9.70 -18.59
N SER A 98 -6.31 9.54 -18.69
CA SER A 98 -7.29 10.24 -17.84
C SER A 98 -8.03 9.18 -17.04
N LEU A 99 -7.59 8.96 -15.81
CA LEU A 99 -8.16 7.97 -14.89
C LEU A 99 -9.19 8.65 -14.00
N GLN A 100 -10.39 8.06 -13.93
CA GLN A 100 -11.51 8.58 -13.16
C GLN A 100 -12.04 7.45 -12.28
N GLY A 101 -11.98 7.65 -10.96
CA GLY A 101 -12.65 6.82 -9.97
C GLY A 101 -14.11 7.23 -9.77
N THR A 102 -14.74 6.64 -8.75
CA THR A 102 -16.18 6.68 -8.52
C THR A 102 -16.55 7.42 -7.23
N GLU A 103 -17.61 6.98 -6.54
CA GLU A 103 -17.94 7.44 -5.19
C GLU A 103 -17.46 6.46 -4.11
N ALA A 104 -16.80 5.37 -4.53
CA ALA A 104 -16.25 4.34 -3.65
C ALA A 104 -14.75 4.58 -3.42
N ASP A 105 -14.20 3.89 -2.43
CA ASP A 105 -12.77 3.93 -2.13
C ASP A 105 -11.99 3.16 -3.20
N GLU A 106 -11.09 3.79 -3.95
CA GLU A 106 -10.30 3.12 -4.98
C GLU A 106 -8.78 3.14 -4.73
N THR A 107 -8.13 2.08 -5.21
CA THR A 107 -6.66 2.05 -5.34
C THR A 107 -6.26 2.19 -6.80
N PHE A 108 -5.39 3.16 -7.07
CA PHE A 108 -4.79 3.42 -8.36
C PHE A 108 -3.35 2.93 -8.40
N PHE A 109 -2.98 2.21 -9.47
CA PHE A 109 -1.59 1.85 -9.71
C PHE A 109 -0.89 2.91 -10.52
N PHE A 110 0.34 3.25 -10.11
CA PHE A 110 1.15 4.14 -10.90
C PHE A 110 1.47 3.53 -12.27
N SER A 111 1.42 4.38 -13.29
CA SER A 111 1.95 4.13 -14.62
C SER A 111 2.98 5.19 -14.97
N THR A 112 3.88 4.87 -15.90
CA THR A 112 4.71 5.91 -16.53
C THR A 112 3.85 6.70 -17.50
N GLY A 113 4.02 8.00 -17.58
CA GLY A 113 3.12 8.80 -18.38
C GLY A 113 2.96 10.18 -17.79
N THR A 114 2.11 10.98 -18.42
CA THR A 114 1.61 12.21 -17.82
C THR A 114 0.11 12.04 -17.67
N ASP A 115 -0.30 11.43 -16.57
CA ASP A 115 -1.68 11.04 -16.34
C ASP A 115 -2.38 12.06 -15.43
N THR A 116 -3.67 12.18 -15.63
CA THR A 116 -4.56 12.87 -14.70
C THR A 116 -5.42 11.82 -14.03
N LEU A 117 -5.34 11.75 -12.71
CA LEU A 117 -6.09 10.82 -11.88
C LEU A 117 -7.02 11.63 -10.99
N ASN A 118 -8.31 11.32 -11.09
CA ASN A 118 -9.33 11.87 -10.23
C ASN A 118 -9.99 10.73 -9.46
N GLY A 119 -9.77 10.65 -8.14
CA GLY A 119 -10.34 9.60 -7.29
C GLY A 119 -11.86 9.71 -7.24
N GLY A 120 -12.36 10.88 -6.87
CA GLY A 120 -13.78 11.17 -6.91
C GLY A 120 -14.30 11.47 -5.51
N ALA A 121 -15.26 10.68 -5.04
CA ALA A 121 -15.66 10.69 -3.63
C ALA A 121 -15.28 9.35 -3.00
N GLY A 122 -15.15 9.32 -1.68
CA GLY A 122 -14.59 8.17 -0.99
C GLY A 122 -13.19 8.49 -0.48
N PHE A 123 -12.45 7.46 -0.10
CA PHE A 123 -11.03 7.51 0.21
C PHE A 123 -10.25 6.84 -0.90
N ASP A 124 -9.48 7.63 -1.64
CA ASP A 124 -8.74 7.15 -2.81
C ASP A 124 -7.23 7.11 -2.55
N LEU A 125 -6.58 6.06 -3.03
CA LEU A 125 -5.19 5.71 -2.71
C LEU A 125 -4.37 5.49 -3.98
N ILE A 126 -3.16 6.05 -4.05
CA ILE A 126 -2.19 5.73 -5.11
C ILE A 126 -1.12 4.80 -4.55
N ASP A 127 -0.87 3.70 -5.27
CA ASP A 127 0.10 2.68 -4.91
C ASP A 127 1.37 2.74 -5.76
N PHE A 128 2.50 3.12 -5.14
CA PHE A 128 3.85 3.09 -5.72
C PHE A 128 4.73 1.95 -5.22
N ILE A 129 4.20 0.93 -4.54
CA ILE A 129 5.02 -0.11 -3.89
C ILE A 129 5.93 -0.87 -4.86
N THR A 130 5.53 -0.97 -6.13
CA THR A 130 6.31 -1.63 -7.19
C THR A 130 7.21 -0.69 -8.00
N ALA A 131 7.29 0.59 -7.61
CA ALA A 131 8.18 1.56 -8.21
C ALA A 131 9.64 1.13 -8.10
N ASN A 132 10.41 1.39 -9.16
CA ASN A 132 11.82 1.01 -9.25
C ASN A 132 12.79 2.14 -8.87
N ALA A 133 12.26 3.26 -8.39
CA ALA A 133 13.00 4.42 -7.92
C ALA A 133 12.16 5.19 -6.89
N ALA A 134 12.81 6.07 -6.14
CA ALA A 134 12.14 6.99 -5.22
C ALA A 134 11.11 7.88 -5.94
N VAL A 135 10.02 8.17 -5.25
CA VAL A 135 8.91 9.00 -5.68
C VAL A 135 8.86 10.30 -4.87
N THR A 136 8.56 11.39 -5.57
CA THR A 136 8.06 12.60 -4.91
C THR A 136 6.62 12.77 -5.34
N VAL A 137 5.71 12.77 -4.38
CA VAL A 137 4.28 12.98 -4.59
C VAL A 137 3.83 14.17 -3.75
N ASP A 138 3.23 15.15 -4.41
CA ASP A 138 2.62 16.34 -3.83
C ASP A 138 1.19 16.45 -4.35
N LEU A 139 0.23 16.15 -3.47
CA LEU A 139 -1.20 16.19 -3.77
C LEU A 139 -1.71 17.62 -4.03
N THR A 140 -0.97 18.65 -3.60
CA THR A 140 -1.32 20.05 -3.83
C THR A 140 -0.75 20.62 -5.13
N ARG A 141 0.38 20.07 -5.61
CA ARG A 141 1.16 20.67 -6.70
C ARG A 141 1.79 19.59 -7.59
N ALA A 142 1.04 19.18 -8.62
CA ALA A 142 1.48 18.24 -9.65
C ALA A 142 2.87 18.54 -10.26
N VAL A 143 3.27 19.81 -10.37
CA VAL A 143 4.57 20.22 -10.91
C VAL A 143 5.78 19.77 -10.05
N GLN A 144 5.55 19.45 -8.78
CA GLN A 144 6.59 18.96 -7.86
C GLN A 144 6.74 17.44 -7.91
N ASN A 145 5.84 16.73 -8.60
CA ASN A 145 5.91 15.29 -8.68
C ASN A 145 7.12 14.87 -9.52
N THR A 146 7.89 13.89 -9.03
CA THR A 146 9.11 13.40 -9.69
C THR A 146 9.23 11.89 -9.66
N GLY A 147 10.18 11.34 -10.42
CA GLY A 147 10.37 9.91 -10.52
C GLY A 147 9.19 9.27 -11.26
N PRO A 148 8.70 8.10 -10.81
CA PRO A 148 7.49 7.48 -11.34
C PRO A 148 6.23 8.36 -11.34
N ALA A 149 6.17 9.38 -10.46
CA ALA A 149 5.06 10.34 -10.41
C ALA A 149 5.27 11.56 -11.34
N SER A 150 6.36 11.62 -12.10
CA SER A 150 6.72 12.80 -12.90
C SER A 150 5.64 13.18 -13.92
N GLY A 151 5.09 14.39 -13.80
CA GLY A 151 4.07 14.91 -14.72
C GLY A 151 2.66 14.35 -14.46
N GLN A 152 2.48 13.61 -13.38
CA GLN A 152 1.19 13.11 -12.91
C GLN A 152 0.42 14.20 -12.14
N GLN A 153 -0.88 14.27 -12.32
CA GLN A 153 -1.80 15.14 -11.57
C GLN A 153 -2.80 14.30 -10.79
N TYR A 154 -2.92 14.58 -9.49
CA TYR A 154 -3.84 13.89 -8.58
C TYR A 154 -4.93 14.87 -8.12
N LEU A 155 -6.18 14.43 -8.21
CA LEU A 155 -7.38 15.18 -7.83
C LEU A 155 -8.25 14.28 -6.95
N SER A 156 -8.75 14.80 -5.83
CA SER A 156 -9.56 14.02 -4.89
C SER A 156 -8.90 12.68 -4.55
N VAL A 157 -7.67 12.74 -4.06
CA VAL A 157 -6.91 11.57 -3.60
C VAL A 157 -6.46 11.89 -2.20
N GLU A 158 -6.71 10.98 -1.27
CA GLU A 158 -6.40 11.16 0.14
C GLU A 158 -5.24 10.27 0.58
N GLY A 159 -4.90 9.25 -0.19
CA GLY A 159 -3.93 8.23 0.16
C GLY A 159 -2.74 8.15 -0.80
N VAL A 160 -1.53 7.98 -0.26
CA VAL A 160 -0.34 7.63 -1.04
C VAL A 160 0.47 6.56 -0.31
N ILE A 161 0.77 5.47 -1.01
CA ILE A 161 1.79 4.50 -0.63
C ILE A 161 3.05 4.79 -1.44
N GLY A 162 4.17 4.98 -0.75
CA GLY A 162 5.50 5.14 -1.32
C GLY A 162 6.05 3.88 -1.98
N SER A 163 7.27 4.02 -2.47
CA SER A 163 8.11 2.95 -2.95
C SER A 163 8.92 2.32 -1.82
N ARG A 164 9.93 1.52 -2.16
CA ARG A 164 10.91 0.96 -1.21
C ARG A 164 12.20 1.79 -1.11
N PHE A 165 12.15 3.04 -1.56
CA PHE A 165 13.30 3.94 -1.63
C PHE A 165 13.00 5.20 -0.82
N ALA A 166 13.99 6.08 -0.66
CA ALA A 166 13.80 7.33 0.08
C ALA A 166 12.82 8.29 -0.64
N ASP A 167 11.58 8.28 -0.19
CA ASP A 167 10.45 8.97 -0.80
C ASP A 167 10.15 10.31 -0.14
N GLN A 168 9.43 11.16 -0.88
CA GLN A 168 8.87 12.40 -0.36
C GLN A 168 7.38 12.45 -0.68
N LEU A 169 6.55 12.33 0.35
CA LEU A 169 5.10 12.31 0.26
C LEU A 169 4.53 13.56 0.94
N ILE A 170 3.75 14.34 0.21
CA ILE A 170 3.14 15.59 0.67
C ILE A 170 1.63 15.51 0.43
N GLY A 171 0.87 15.54 1.52
CA GLY A 171 -0.58 15.62 1.54
C GLY A 171 -1.09 17.03 1.23
N ASP A 172 -2.41 17.18 1.24
CA ASP A 172 -3.11 18.42 0.94
C ASP A 172 -3.80 19.03 2.18
N SER A 173 -5.03 19.52 2.02
CA SER A 173 -5.81 20.09 3.12
C SER A 173 -6.91 19.16 3.63
N ALA A 174 -7.05 17.98 3.02
CA ALA A 174 -7.96 16.92 3.45
C ALA A 174 -7.29 16.05 4.53
N ALA A 175 -8.02 15.07 5.06
CA ALA A 175 -7.41 14.08 5.93
C ALA A 175 -6.65 13.07 5.05
N ASN A 176 -5.31 13.14 5.06
CA ASN A 176 -4.49 12.29 4.21
C ASN A 176 -3.91 11.08 4.94
N ARG A 177 -3.65 10.01 4.19
CA ARG A 177 -2.87 8.86 4.63
C ARG A 177 -1.60 8.74 3.79
N LEU A 178 -0.44 8.89 4.41
CA LEU A 178 0.85 8.76 3.74
C LEU A 178 1.64 7.60 4.35
N ASP A 179 2.08 6.67 3.50
CA ASP A 179 2.80 5.46 3.90
C ASP A 179 4.17 5.41 3.20
N GLY A 180 5.26 5.55 3.96
CA GLY A 180 6.64 5.62 3.46
C GLY A 180 7.23 4.28 3.07
N MET A 181 6.71 3.17 3.62
CA MET A 181 7.18 1.81 3.37
C MET A 181 8.64 1.54 3.79
N GLU A 182 9.59 1.40 2.86
CA GLU A 182 11.01 1.21 3.19
C GLU A 182 11.76 2.43 2.66
N GLY A 183 12.70 2.97 3.42
CA GLY A 183 13.42 4.14 2.93
C GLY A 183 13.92 5.01 4.05
N ASN A 184 14.34 6.23 3.71
CA ASN A 184 14.50 7.28 4.70
C ASN A 184 13.58 8.40 4.22
N ASP A 185 12.34 8.36 4.66
CA ASP A 185 11.25 9.03 3.96
C ASP A 185 10.94 10.38 4.57
N ARG A 186 10.33 11.25 3.77
CA ARG A 186 9.84 12.56 4.20
C ARG A 186 8.35 12.64 3.97
N LEU A 187 7.58 12.59 5.04
CA LEU A 187 6.12 12.63 5.01
C LEU A 187 5.64 13.96 5.59
N THR A 188 4.84 14.69 4.82
CA THR A 188 4.21 15.94 5.27
C THR A 188 2.71 15.83 5.09
N GLY A 189 1.92 15.82 6.16
CA GLY A 189 0.46 15.68 6.12
C GLY A 189 -0.21 16.90 5.51
N GLY A 190 0.06 18.08 6.08
CA GLY A 190 -0.48 19.34 5.58
C GLY A 190 -1.48 19.93 6.56
N ALA A 191 -2.73 20.11 6.15
CA ALA A 191 -3.80 20.43 7.07
C ALA A 191 -4.83 19.30 7.00
N GLY A 192 -5.56 19.05 8.09
CA GLY A 192 -6.43 17.88 8.17
C GLY A 192 -6.05 17.01 9.35
N ASN A 193 -6.75 15.90 9.54
CA ASN A 193 -6.35 14.90 10.54
C ASN A 193 -5.62 13.79 9.82
N ASP A 194 -4.30 13.90 9.76
CA ASP A 194 -3.50 13.06 8.88
C ASP A 194 -3.04 11.78 9.57
N SER A 195 -2.73 10.77 8.76
CA SER A 195 -2.16 9.50 9.19
C SER A 195 -0.84 9.27 8.45
N LEU A 196 0.27 9.48 9.14
CA LEU A 196 1.62 9.40 8.58
C LEU A 196 2.35 8.17 9.15
N PHE A 197 2.79 7.29 8.27
CA PHE A 197 3.50 6.06 8.62
C PHE A 197 4.84 6.03 7.91
N GLY A 198 5.94 6.19 8.67
CA GLY A 198 7.30 6.19 8.14
C GLY A 198 7.69 4.83 7.56
N GLY A 199 7.38 3.76 8.29
CA GLY A 199 7.76 2.41 7.88
C GLY A 199 9.19 2.08 8.34
N LEU A 200 9.95 1.35 7.55
CA LEU A 200 11.32 0.97 7.89
C LEU A 200 12.32 2.03 7.47
N GLY A 201 13.05 2.57 8.44
CA GLY A 201 14.26 3.34 8.21
C GLY A 201 14.35 4.56 9.13
N THR A 202 14.97 5.64 8.64
CA THR A 202 15.08 6.90 9.38
C THR A 202 14.23 7.97 8.72
N ASP A 203 13.01 8.11 9.22
CA ASP A 203 11.99 8.93 8.58
C ASP A 203 11.84 10.31 9.24
N THR A 204 11.32 11.25 8.47
CA THR A 204 10.95 12.59 8.93
C THR A 204 9.47 12.80 8.67
N LEU A 205 8.68 12.86 9.74
CA LEU A 205 7.24 13.05 9.68
C LEU A 205 6.89 14.46 10.16
N THR A 206 6.05 15.16 9.39
CA THR A 206 5.49 16.46 9.75
C THR A 206 3.97 16.41 9.53
N GLY A 207 3.21 16.23 10.61
CA GLY A 207 1.73 16.19 10.54
C GLY A 207 1.15 17.48 9.97
N GLY A 208 1.47 18.61 10.60
CA GLY A 208 0.99 19.91 10.16
C GLY A 208 -0.15 20.40 11.05
N ALA A 209 -1.26 20.86 10.47
CA ALA A 209 -2.38 21.42 11.21
C ALA A 209 -3.53 20.42 11.35
N GLY A 210 -3.82 20.00 12.57
CA GLY A 210 -4.97 19.15 12.89
C GLY A 210 -4.60 18.14 13.95
N ALA A 211 -5.39 17.07 14.08
CA ALA A 211 -5.11 15.98 14.99
C ALA A 211 -4.53 14.80 14.20
N ASP A 212 -3.20 14.76 14.17
CA ASP A 212 -2.47 13.80 13.34
C ASP A 212 -2.10 12.53 14.12
N LEU A 213 -2.17 11.39 13.45
CA LEU A 213 -1.55 10.14 13.84
C LEU A 213 -0.22 10.04 13.10
N MET A 214 0.88 9.97 13.85
CA MET A 214 2.22 9.80 13.29
C MET A 214 2.90 8.62 13.95
N ASP A 215 3.45 7.74 13.13
CA ASP A 215 4.32 6.67 13.58
C ASP A 215 5.51 6.53 12.62
N GLY A 216 6.71 6.61 13.19
CA GLY A 216 7.97 6.69 12.45
C GLY A 216 8.69 5.36 12.25
N GLY A 217 8.10 4.21 12.60
CA GLY A 217 8.73 2.89 12.44
C GLY A 217 9.28 2.25 13.70
#